data_AF-A0A914PRK5-F1
#
_entry.id   AF-A0A914PRK5-F1
#
_cell.length_a   1.000
_cell.length_b   1.000
_cell.length_c   1.000
_cell.angle_alpha   90.00
_cell.angle_beta   90.00
_cell.angle_gamma   90.00
#
_symmetry.space_group_name_H-M   'P 1'
#
loop_
_entity.id
_entity.type
_entity.pdbx_description
1 polymer ?
#
loop_
_entity_poly.entity_id
_entity_poly.type
_entity_poly.pdbx_seq_one_letter_code
_entity_poly.pdbx_strand_id
1 'polypeptide(L)'
;MVNHSELCQEASDIHRSKIYIFIMALVVILNSIGLVLLINTAIFLVKTKKISFNLRFLLGSITVALIGRDVLTAVRALYRIFLAIFVTDECGFISTNYFCVLESAITAVPFNVALYSFPVISAERLLATLFRKIDEKQIFKNLVFIAVVITVCEYFLAKFRYAG
;
A
#
# COMPACT_ATOMS: atom_id res chain seq x y z
N MET A 1 -27.19 4.43 -24.19
CA MET A 1 -27.12 5.43 -23.10
C MET A 1 -27.47 4.69 -21.83
N VAL A 2 -26.52 4.51 -20.91
CA VAL A 2 -26.79 3.83 -19.64
C VAL A 2 -27.56 4.81 -18.77
N ASN A 3 -28.71 4.39 -18.25
CA ASN A 3 -29.58 5.26 -17.48
C ASN A 3 -28.95 5.48 -16.10
N HIS A 4 -28.74 6.75 -15.70
CA HIS A 4 -27.96 7.07 -14.50
C HIS A 4 -28.60 6.54 -13.21
N SER A 5 -29.93 6.40 -13.19
CA SER A 5 -30.70 5.82 -12.10
C SER A 5 -30.44 4.32 -11.91
N GLU A 6 -30.33 3.55 -12.99
CA GLU A 6 -30.08 2.10 -12.95
C GLU A 6 -28.68 1.81 -12.36
N LEU A 7 -27.68 2.61 -12.72
CA LEU A 7 -26.33 2.50 -12.17
C LEU A 7 -26.26 2.79 -10.66
N CYS A 8 -27.03 3.78 -10.17
CA CYS A 8 -27.07 4.08 -8.73
C CYS A 8 -27.73 2.94 -7.95
N GLN A 9 -28.78 2.36 -8.51
CA GLN A 9 -29.55 1.30 -7.85
C GLN A 9 -28.75 -0.01 -7.78
N GLU A 10 -28.11 -0.41 -8.88
CA GLU A 10 -27.23 -1.58 -8.91
C GLU A 10 -26.02 -1.41 -7.97
N ALA A 11 -25.42 -0.22 -7.92
CA ALA A 11 -24.33 0.08 -7.00
C ALA A 11 -24.78 0.00 -5.53
N SER A 12 -25.97 0.51 -5.21
CA SER A 12 -26.59 0.45 -3.88
C SER A 12 -26.84 -0.99 -3.45
N ASP A 13 -27.42 -1.82 -4.32
CA ASP A 13 -27.75 -3.22 -4.04
C ASP A 13 -26.50 -4.05 -3.74
N ILE A 14 -25.42 -3.85 -4.51
CA ILE A 14 -24.14 -4.53 -4.29
C ILE A 14 -23.54 -4.10 -2.93
N HIS A 15 -23.51 -2.80 -2.63
CA HIS A 15 -22.85 -2.28 -1.43
C HIS A 15 -23.64 -2.52 -0.14
N ARG A 16 -24.97 -2.62 -0.22
CA ARG A 16 -25.84 -2.99 0.91
C ARG A 16 -25.98 -4.49 1.11
N SER A 17 -25.48 -5.31 0.19
CA SER A 17 -25.47 -6.76 0.36
C SER A 17 -24.72 -7.14 1.63
N LYS A 18 -25.33 -8.03 2.43
CA LYS A 18 -24.73 -8.57 3.67
C LYS A 18 -23.36 -9.20 3.41
N ILE A 19 -23.19 -9.80 2.23
CA ILE A 19 -21.93 -10.42 1.80
C ILE A 19 -20.85 -9.36 1.63
N TYR A 20 -21.17 -8.22 1.00
CA TYR A 20 -20.24 -7.12 0.82
C TYR A 20 -19.80 -6.52 2.16
N ILE A 21 -20.75 -6.26 3.06
CA ILE A 21 -20.46 -5.75 4.40
C ILE A 21 -19.57 -6.74 5.18
N PHE A 22 -19.84 -8.04 5.08
CA PHE A 22 -19.02 -9.08 5.70
C PHE A 22 -17.58 -9.10 5.16
N ILE A 23 -17.41 -9.02 3.83
CA ILE A 23 -16.09 -8.94 3.21
C ILE A 23 -15.33 -7.70 3.70
N MET A 24 -16.00 -6.53 3.75
CA MET A 24 -15.36 -5.31 4.24
C MET A 24 -14.98 -5.40 5.71
N ALA A 25 -15.81 -6.05 6.56
CA ALA A 25 -15.47 -6.29 7.95
C ALA A 25 -14.24 -7.20 8.09
N LEU A 26 -14.14 -8.27 7.28
CA LEU A 26 -12.95 -9.12 7.24
C LEU A 26 -11.70 -8.34 6.82
N VAL A 27 -11.82 -7.44 5.84
CA VAL A 27 -10.71 -6.58 5.41
C VAL A 27 -10.22 -5.70 6.56
N VAL A 28 -11.12 -5.12 7.36
CA VAL A 28 -10.75 -4.34 8.56
C VAL A 28 -10.00 -5.21 9.57
N ILE A 29 -10.50 -6.42 9.85
CA ILE A 29 -9.88 -7.33 10.82
C ILE A 29 -8.48 -7.75 10.36
N LEU A 30 -8.34 -8.18 9.11
CA LEU A 30 -7.06 -8.61 8.54
C LEU A 30 -6.03 -7.47 8.54
N ASN A 31 -6.43 -6.28 8.13
CA ASN A 31 -5.53 -5.11 8.15
C ASN A 31 -5.16 -4.70 9.58
N SER A 32 -6.07 -4.82 10.55
CA SER A 32 -5.78 -4.53 11.96
C SER A 32 -4.75 -5.50 12.53
N ILE A 33 -4.88 -6.80 12.22
CA ILE A 33 -3.90 -7.82 12.61
C ILE A 33 -2.56 -7.55 11.92
N GLY A 34 -2.57 -7.30 10.61
CA GLY A 34 -1.38 -6.95 9.82
C GLY A 34 -0.63 -5.76 10.39
N LEU A 35 -1.34 -4.70 10.76
CA LEU A 35 -0.79 -3.50 11.35
C LEU A 35 -0.09 -3.77 12.70
N VAL A 36 -0.66 -4.63 13.55
CA VAL A 36 0.00 -5.05 14.81
C VAL A 36 1.30 -5.81 14.52
N LEU A 37 1.30 -6.73 13.55
CA LEU A 37 2.51 -7.45 13.14
C LEU A 37 3.58 -6.50 12.57
N LEU A 38 3.17 -5.52 11.76
CA LEU A 38 4.09 -4.54 11.17
C LEU A 38 4.69 -3.61 12.21
N ILE A 39 3.91 -3.15 13.19
CA ILE A 39 4.43 -2.36 14.32
C ILE A 39 5.44 -3.18 15.13
N ASN A 40 5.12 -4.44 15.44
CA ASN A 40 6.06 -5.32 16.13
C ASN A 40 7.35 -5.53 15.33
N THR A 41 7.24 -5.67 14.01
CA THR A 41 8.38 -5.79 13.10
C THR A 41 9.21 -4.51 13.10
N ALA A 42 8.59 -3.32 13.05
CA ALA A 42 9.27 -2.04 13.14
C ALA A 42 10.05 -1.90 14.46
N ILE A 43 9.42 -2.25 15.59
CA ILE A 43 10.06 -2.24 16.91
C ILE A 43 11.26 -3.21 16.94
N PHE A 44 11.10 -4.41 16.39
CA PHE A 44 12.18 -5.40 16.30
C PHE A 44 13.35 -4.89 15.45
N LEU A 45 13.06 -4.21 14.33
CA LEU A 45 14.06 -3.63 13.44
C LEU A 45 14.91 -2.57 14.13
N VAL A 46 14.27 -1.71 14.93
CA VAL A 46 14.94 -0.65 15.69
C VAL A 46 15.79 -1.22 16.83
N LYS A 47 15.27 -2.22 17.54
CA LYS A 47 15.98 -2.85 18.68
C LYS A 47 17.16 -3.72 18.25
N THR A 48 17.08 -4.36 17.09
CA THR A 48 18.08 -5.37 16.69
C THR A 48 19.32 -4.74 16.08
N LYS A 49 20.46 -4.83 16.78
CA LYS A 49 21.76 -4.34 16.27
C LYS A 49 22.46 -5.27 15.26
N LYS A 50 21.95 -6.48 15.03
CA LYS A 50 22.57 -7.51 14.17
C LYS A 50 22.39 -7.29 12.66
N ILE A 51 21.47 -6.41 12.26
CA ILE A 51 21.14 -6.16 10.85
C ILE A 51 22.01 -5.02 10.31
N SER A 52 22.52 -5.11 9.08
CA SER A 52 23.27 -4.03 8.41
C SER A 52 22.43 -2.74 8.32
N PHE A 53 23.09 -1.58 8.36
CA PHE A 53 22.38 -0.29 8.33
C PHE A 53 21.51 -0.12 7.08
N ASN A 54 22.02 -0.55 5.91
CA ASN A 54 21.30 -0.47 4.64
C ASN A 54 20.04 -1.34 4.64
N LEU A 55 20.15 -2.59 5.09
CA LEU A 55 18.99 -3.49 5.16
C LEU A 55 17.95 -2.99 6.16
N ARG A 56 18.36 -2.35 7.28
CA ARG A 56 17.41 -1.73 8.20
C ARG A 56 16.66 -0.56 7.56
N PHE A 57 17.36 0.28 6.80
CA PHE A 57 16.71 1.38 6.09
C PHE A 57 15.71 0.85 5.06
N LEU A 58 16.11 -0.16 4.28
CA LEU A 58 15.26 -0.78 3.27
C LEU A 58 14.04 -1.46 3.89
N LEU A 59 14.22 -2.35 4.88
CA LEU A 59 13.12 -2.98 5.61
C LEU A 59 12.24 -1.96 6.35
N GLY A 60 12.82 -0.89 6.89
CA GLY A 60 12.10 0.21 7.52
C GLY A 60 11.17 0.92 6.53
N SER A 61 11.68 1.27 5.34
CA SER A 61 10.88 1.92 4.28
C SER A 61 9.71 1.05 3.81
N ILE A 62 9.93 -0.26 3.65
CA ILE A 62 8.87 -1.22 3.30
C ILE A 62 7.83 -1.30 4.41
N THR A 63 8.28 -1.39 5.66
CA THR A 63 7.39 -1.48 6.82
C THR A 63 6.49 -0.25 6.93
N VAL A 64 7.04 0.95 6.75
CA VAL A 64 6.25 2.20 6.73
C VAL A 64 5.25 2.23 5.58
N ALA A 65 5.66 1.80 4.37
CA ALA A 65 4.77 1.74 3.22
C ALA A 65 3.59 0.76 3.44
N LEU A 66 3.86 -0.40 4.05
CA LEU A 66 2.84 -1.39 4.40
C LEU A 66 1.91 -0.91 5.51
N ILE A 67 2.44 -0.22 6.53
CA ILE A 67 1.59 0.40 7.57
C ILE A 67 0.66 1.45 6.93
N GLY A 68 1.19 2.30 6.05
CA GLY A 68 0.39 3.28 5.33
C GLY A 68 -0.73 2.64 4.51
N ARG A 69 -0.43 1.52 3.83
CA ARG A 69 -1.44 0.70 3.14
C ARG A 69 -2.54 0.26 4.08
N ASP A 70 -2.18 -0.45 5.15
CA ASP A 70 -3.11 -1.13 6.05
C ASP A 70 -4.06 -0.13 6.73
N VAL A 71 -3.53 1.03 7.13
CA VAL A 71 -4.35 2.13 7.67
C VAL A 71 -5.34 2.62 6.63
N LEU A 72 -4.89 2.93 5.42
CA LEU A 72 -5.76 3.51 4.39
C LEU A 72 -6.82 2.51 3.91
N THR A 73 -6.48 1.23 3.77
CA THR A 73 -7.43 0.18 3.39
C THR A 73 -8.44 -0.09 4.50
N ALA A 74 -8.03 -0.05 5.77
CA ALA A 74 -8.94 -0.16 6.91
C ALA A 74 -9.90 1.04 6.98
N VAL A 75 -9.40 2.27 6.84
CA VAL A 75 -10.24 3.48 6.81
C VAL A 75 -11.24 3.44 5.66
N ARG A 76 -10.82 3.00 4.47
CA ARG A 76 -11.71 2.83 3.31
C ARG A 76 -12.81 1.81 3.59
N ALA A 77 -12.45 0.64 4.12
CA ALA A 77 -13.42 -0.41 4.43
C ALA A 77 -14.43 0.06 5.49
N LEU A 78 -13.97 0.77 6.53
CA LEU A 78 -14.83 1.39 7.54
C LEU A 78 -15.78 2.43 6.93
N TYR A 79 -15.28 3.29 6.04
CA TYR A 79 -16.10 4.28 5.34
C TYR A 79 -17.19 3.62 4.48
N ARG A 80 -16.86 2.54 3.76
CA ARG A 80 -17.84 1.78 2.96
C ARG A 80 -18.90 1.09 3.82
N ILE A 81 -18.52 0.54 4.97
CA ILE A 81 -19.46 -0.03 5.95
C ILE A 81 -20.37 1.07 6.51
N PHE A 82 -19.81 2.23 6.86
CA PHE A 82 -20.57 3.37 7.36
C PHE A 82 -21.60 3.85 6.33
N LEU A 83 -21.20 4.01 5.07
CA LEU A 83 -22.11 4.32 3.96
C LEU A 83 -23.21 3.27 3.79
N ALA A 84 -22.86 1.98 3.83
CA ALA A 84 -23.82 0.90 3.68
C ALA A 84 -24.91 0.90 4.76
N ILE A 85 -24.58 1.34 5.98
CA ILE A 85 -25.48 1.33 7.14
C ILE A 85 -26.26 2.64 7.29
N PHE A 86 -25.61 3.79 7.11
CA PHE A 86 -26.16 5.09 7.50
C PHE A 86 -26.66 5.97 6.34
N VAL A 87 -26.21 5.71 5.10
CA VAL A 87 -26.58 6.58 3.97
C VAL A 87 -27.81 6.05 3.27
N THR A 88 -28.83 6.91 3.14
CA THR A 88 -30.11 6.62 2.48
C THR A 88 -30.07 6.89 0.97
N ASP A 89 -29.18 7.75 0.49
CA ASP A 89 -29.04 8.11 -0.93
C ASP A 89 -28.29 7.02 -1.73
N GLU A 90 -28.97 6.43 -2.71
CA GLU A 90 -28.43 5.34 -3.54
C GLU A 90 -27.24 5.79 -4.41
N CYS A 91 -27.23 7.04 -4.88
CA CYS A 91 -26.08 7.56 -5.63
C CYS A 91 -24.88 7.93 -4.74
N GLY A 92 -25.01 7.87 -3.41
CA GLY A 92 -23.91 8.11 -2.47
C GLY A 92 -22.77 7.08 -2.56
N PHE A 93 -23.02 5.92 -3.18
CA PHE A 93 -22.02 4.89 -3.45
C PHE A 93 -21.17 5.19 -4.70
N ILE A 94 -21.63 6.08 -5.59
CA ILE A 94 -20.90 6.49 -6.78
C ILE A 94 -19.77 7.43 -6.34
N SER A 95 -18.58 6.85 -6.25
CA SER A 95 -17.35 7.59 -5.99
C SER A 95 -17.06 8.51 -7.17
N THR A 96 -16.78 9.80 -6.92
CA THR A 96 -16.30 10.69 -7.99
C THR A 96 -14.99 10.15 -8.57
N ASN A 97 -14.72 10.41 -9.85
CA ASN A 97 -13.50 9.94 -10.53
C ASN A 97 -12.21 10.22 -9.74
N TYR A 98 -12.14 11.36 -9.04
CA TYR A 98 -10.99 11.72 -8.22
C TYR A 98 -10.77 10.76 -7.03
N PHE A 99 -11.85 10.42 -6.32
CA PHE A 99 -11.78 9.46 -5.22
C PHE A 99 -11.41 8.06 -5.70
N CYS A 100 -11.87 7.65 -6.89
CA CYS A 100 -11.51 6.36 -7.48
C CYS A 100 -10.01 6.28 -7.84
N VAL A 101 -9.47 7.32 -8.48
CA VAL A 101 -8.04 7.40 -8.82
C VAL A 101 -7.18 7.41 -7.54
N LEU A 102 -7.60 8.15 -6.52
CA LEU A 102 -6.91 8.20 -5.24
C LEU A 102 -6.93 6.84 -4.54
N GLU A 103 -8.08 6.17 -4.48
CA GLU A 103 -8.22 4.82 -3.91
C GLU A 103 -7.35 3.81 -4.67
N SER A 104 -7.33 3.86 -6.01
CA SER A 104 -6.49 3.00 -6.85
C SER A 104 -5.00 3.23 -6.57
N ALA A 105 -4.56 4.49 -6.54
CA ALA A 105 -3.17 4.85 -6.27
C ALA A 105 -2.72 4.39 -4.88
N ILE A 106 -3.54 4.62 -3.85
CA ILE A 106 -3.27 4.19 -2.48
C ILE A 106 -3.10 2.68 -2.37
N THR A 107 -3.86 1.92 -3.16
CA THR A 107 -3.80 0.45 -3.12
C THR A 107 -2.62 -0.09 -3.94
N ALA A 108 -2.27 0.57 -5.05
CA ALA A 108 -1.21 0.15 -5.95
C ALA A 108 0.20 0.48 -5.43
N VAL A 109 0.39 1.65 -4.82
CA VAL A 109 1.71 2.15 -4.39
C VAL A 109 2.43 1.18 -3.45
N PRO A 110 1.80 0.66 -2.38
CA PRO A 110 2.49 -0.22 -1.44
C PRO A 110 2.75 -1.61 -2.03
N PHE A 111 1.89 -2.07 -2.96
CA PHE A 111 2.12 -3.30 -3.72
C PHE A 111 3.36 -3.15 -4.62
N ASN A 112 3.47 -2.04 -5.34
CA ASN A 112 4.63 -1.73 -6.17
C ASN A 112 5.89 -1.58 -5.33
N VAL A 113 5.83 -0.88 -4.19
CA VAL A 113 6.97 -0.75 -3.26
C VAL A 113 7.43 -2.12 -2.78
N ALA A 114 6.52 -3.03 -2.40
CA ALA A 114 6.88 -4.40 -2.04
C ALA A 114 7.53 -5.13 -3.23
N LEU A 115 6.91 -5.07 -4.41
CA LEU A 115 7.37 -5.77 -5.61
C LEU A 115 8.77 -5.31 -6.08
N TYR A 116 9.09 -4.02 -5.96
CA TYR A 116 10.41 -3.48 -6.31
C TYR A 116 11.45 -3.64 -5.21
N SER A 117 11.05 -3.68 -3.95
CA SER A 117 12.00 -3.82 -2.84
C SER A 117 12.50 -5.26 -2.66
N PHE A 118 11.69 -6.28 -2.93
CA PHE A 118 12.11 -7.69 -2.90
C PHE A 118 13.32 -8.04 -3.79
N PRO A 119 13.37 -7.66 -5.08
CA PRO A 119 14.52 -7.92 -5.93
C PRO A 119 15.75 -7.12 -5.49
N VAL A 120 15.58 -5.91 -4.96
CA VAL A 120 16.69 -5.11 -4.41
C VAL A 120 17.29 -5.79 -3.17
N ILE A 121 16.46 -6.29 -2.25
CA ILE A 121 16.92 -7.07 -1.09
C ILE A 121 17.63 -8.34 -1.56
N SER A 122 17.07 -9.05 -2.54
CA SER A 122 17.64 -10.28 -3.08
C SER A 122 19.01 -10.02 -3.73
N ALA A 123 19.13 -8.95 -4.51
CA ALA A 123 20.39 -8.52 -5.09
C ALA A 123 21.41 -8.11 -4.03
N GLU A 124 21.00 -7.37 -2.99
CA GLU A 124 21.86 -7.03 -1.85
C GLU A 124 22.44 -8.30 -1.19
N ARG A 125 21.61 -9.31 -0.95
CA ARG A 125 22.06 -10.58 -0.33
C ARG A 125 22.97 -11.39 -1.25
N LEU A 126 22.68 -11.42 -2.54
CA LEU A 126 23.50 -12.10 -3.53
C LEU A 126 24.88 -11.42 -3.67
N LEU A 127 24.91 -10.09 -3.75
CA LEU A 127 26.16 -9.31 -3.78
C LEU A 127 26.96 -9.45 -2.48
N ALA A 128 26.33 -9.40 -1.31
CA ALA A 128 27.02 -9.59 -0.03
C ALA A 128 27.63 -11.01 0.09
N THR A 129 26.99 -12.02 -0.52
CA THR A 129 27.50 -13.39 -0.55
C THR A 129 28.70 -13.53 -1.50
N LEU A 130 28.64 -12.89 -2.68
CA LEU A 130 29.69 -12.94 -3.70
C LEU A 130 30.90 -12.06 -3.37
N PHE A 131 30.68 -10.88 -2.80
CA PHE A 131 31.69 -9.83 -2.63
C PHE A 131 32.07 -9.60 -1.16
N ARG A 132 32.17 -10.69 -0.38
CA ARG A 132 32.47 -10.72 1.08
C ARG A 132 33.73 -9.93 1.53
N LYS A 133 34.46 -9.25 0.63
CA LYS A 133 35.70 -8.50 0.89
C LYS A 133 35.82 -7.10 0.25
N ILE A 134 34.94 -6.67 -0.65
CA ILE A 134 35.17 -5.42 -1.42
C ILE A 134 34.11 -4.37 -1.11
N ASP A 135 34.54 -3.30 -0.42
CA ASP A 135 33.93 -1.98 -0.27
C ASP A 135 32.38 -1.90 -0.32
N GLU A 136 31.74 -2.55 0.66
CA GLU A 136 30.29 -2.51 0.91
C GLU A 136 29.70 -1.10 1.08
N LYS A 137 30.49 -0.04 1.26
CA LYS A 137 29.95 1.29 1.62
C LYS A 137 29.54 2.15 0.42
N GLN A 138 30.23 2.05 -0.71
CA GLN A 138 30.12 3.06 -1.77
C GLN A 138 29.17 2.66 -2.89
N ILE A 139 29.24 1.39 -3.32
CA ILE A 139 28.30 0.82 -4.31
C ILE A 139 26.87 0.81 -3.74
N PHE A 140 26.72 0.48 -2.45
CA PHE A 140 25.43 0.41 -1.77
C PHE A 140 24.73 1.75 -1.59
N LYS A 141 25.49 2.82 -1.28
CA LYS A 141 24.90 4.16 -1.13
C LYS A 141 24.26 4.63 -2.43
N ASN A 142 24.87 4.31 -3.57
CA ASN A 142 24.34 4.64 -4.88
C ASN A 142 23.13 3.78 -5.24
N LEU A 143 23.12 2.50 -4.89
CA LEU A 143 22.04 1.57 -5.27
C LEU A 143 20.73 1.86 -4.50
N VAL A 144 20.83 2.14 -3.20
CA VAL A 144 19.67 2.57 -2.38
C VAL A 144 19.15 3.93 -2.85
N PHE A 145 20.05 4.87 -3.19
CA PHE A 145 19.67 6.17 -3.73
C PHE A 145 18.92 6.03 -5.05
N ILE A 146 19.40 5.18 -5.97
CA ILE A 146 18.74 4.91 -7.25
C ILE A 146 17.35 4.28 -7.02
N ALA A 147 17.21 3.33 -6.10
CA ALA A 147 15.91 2.70 -5.81
C ALA A 147 14.88 3.71 -5.24
N VAL A 148 15.32 4.63 -4.36
CA VAL A 148 14.47 5.71 -3.83
C VAL A 148 14.11 6.72 -4.92
N VAL A 149 15.07 7.10 -5.78
CA VAL A 149 14.82 8.02 -6.89
C VAL A 149 13.84 7.41 -7.90
N ILE A 150 13.98 6.14 -8.25
CA ILE A 150 13.06 5.46 -9.18
C ILE A 150 11.66 5.38 -8.59
N THR A 151 11.51 5.00 -7.32
CA THR A 151 10.19 4.92 -6.67
C THR A 151 9.52 6.28 -6.54
N VAL A 152 10.27 7.34 -6.21
CA VAL A 152 9.75 8.72 -6.17
C VAL A 152 9.42 9.23 -7.58
N CYS A 153 10.23 8.89 -8.57
CA CYS A 153 10.02 9.30 -9.97
C CYS A 153 8.80 8.59 -10.57
N GLU A 154 8.60 7.30 -10.32
CA GLU A 154 7.39 6.59 -10.72
C GLU A 154 6.13 7.13 -10.02
N TYR A 155 6.23 7.49 -8.73
CA TYR A 155 5.11 8.13 -8.02
C TYR A 155 4.72 9.46 -8.68
N PHE A 156 5.70 10.25 -9.10
CA PHE A 156 5.48 11.51 -9.83
C PHE A 156 4.92 11.28 -11.25
N LEU A 157 5.45 10.30 -11.98
CA LEU A 157 4.99 9.94 -13.33
C LEU A 157 3.58 9.35 -13.32
N ALA A 158 3.24 8.56 -12.31
CA ALA A 158 1.88 8.07 -12.10
C ALA A 158 0.92 9.25 -11.88
N LYS A 159 1.31 10.26 -11.08
CA LYS A 159 0.52 11.47 -10.87
C LYS A 159 0.29 12.28 -12.15
N PHE A 160 1.25 12.33 -13.07
CA PHE A 160 1.09 13.00 -14.37
C PHE A 160 0.26 12.20 -15.38
N ARG A 161 0.31 10.87 -15.34
CA ARG A 161 -0.42 10.00 -16.28
C ARG A 161 -1.94 9.93 -16.01
N TYR A 162 -2.39 10.29 -14.80
CA TYR A 162 -3.82 10.34 -14.44
C TYR A 162 -4.41 11.76 -14.39
N ALA A 163 -3.65 12.79 -14.79
CA ALA A 163 -4.08 14.20 -14.79
C ALA A 163 -4.34 14.78 -16.19
N GLY A 164 -4.26 13.95 -17.24
CA GLY A 164 -4.64 14.28 -18.63
C GLY A 164 -5.76 13.36 -19.10
#